data_AF-A0A7C2E769-F1
#
_entry.id   AF-A0A7C2E769-F1
#
_cell.length_a   1.000
_cell.length_b   1.000
_cell.length_c   1.000
_cell.angle_alpha   90.00
_cell.angle_beta   90.00
_cell.angle_gamma   90.00
#
_symmetry.space_group_name_H-M   'P 1'
#
loop_
_entity.id
_entity.type
_entity.pdbx_description
1 polymer ?
#
loop_
_entity_poly.entity_id
_entity_poly.type
_entity_poly.pdbx_seq_one_letter_code
_entity_poly.pdbx_strand_id
1 'polypeptide(L)'
;MCRSNAGRATIVIDSREQEPYSFDPRLTNAERRALQAGDYSVGGLEDQVAVERKTLDDFVSTLIHRRRRFRQELGKLSRYRAAC
;
A
#
# COMPACT_ATOMS: atom_id res chain seq x y z
N MET A 1 -8.52 -18.73 -20.94
CA MET A 1 -8.68 -19.64 -19.79
C MET A 1 -7.74 -19.18 -18.69
N CYS A 2 -8.20 -18.42 -17.69
CA CYS A 2 -7.42 -18.17 -16.48
C CYS A 2 -7.87 -19.18 -15.44
N ARG A 3 -7.06 -20.20 -15.18
CA ARG A 3 -7.27 -21.08 -14.03
C ARG A 3 -6.81 -20.30 -12.81
N SER A 4 -7.74 -19.68 -12.08
CA SER A 4 -7.46 -19.20 -10.73
C SER A 4 -7.23 -20.43 -9.86
N ASN A 5 -5.97 -20.80 -9.67
CA ASN A 5 -5.59 -21.61 -8.51
C ASN A 5 -5.58 -20.65 -7.31
N ALA A 6 -6.77 -20.17 -6.90
CA ALA A 6 -6.87 -19.03 -6.02
C ALA A 6 -6.71 -19.47 -4.56
N GLY A 7 -5.46 -19.71 -4.16
CA GLY A 7 -5.09 -19.47 -2.77
C GLY A 7 -5.49 -18.05 -2.37
N ARG A 8 -5.82 -17.84 -1.09
CA ARG A 8 -6.15 -16.51 -0.57
C ARG A 8 -5.05 -15.52 -0.95
N ALA A 9 -5.44 -14.34 -1.44
CA ALA A 9 -4.49 -13.27 -1.72
C ALA A 9 -3.74 -12.90 -0.43
N THR A 10 -2.45 -12.66 -0.56
CA THR A 10 -1.61 -12.18 0.55
C THR A 10 -1.49 -10.67 0.46
N ILE A 11 -1.85 -9.97 1.53
CA ILE A 11 -1.59 -8.55 1.69
C ILE A 11 -0.21 -8.41 2.34
N VAL A 12 0.69 -7.70 1.67
CA VAL A 12 2.00 -7.38 2.21
C VAL A 12 1.89 -6.00 2.87
N ILE A 13 2.19 -5.94 4.16
CA ILE A 13 2.14 -4.72 4.97
C ILE A 13 3.58 -4.25 5.17
N ASP A 14 3.85 -2.97 4.89
CA ASP A 14 5.16 -2.41 5.11
C ASP A 14 5.57 -2.54 6.59
N SER A 15 6.81 -2.97 6.83
CA SER A 15 7.32 -3.17 8.19
C SER A 15 7.46 -1.86 8.98
N ARG A 16 7.44 -0.69 8.32
CA ARG A 16 7.54 0.64 8.93
C ARG A 16 6.17 1.24 9.26
N GLU A 17 5.07 0.70 8.73
CA GLU A 17 3.71 1.13 9.09
C GLU A 17 3.45 0.83 10.57
N GLN A 18 3.11 1.85 11.35
CA GLN A 18 2.96 1.72 12.80
C GLN A 18 1.55 1.30 13.22
N GLU A 19 0.53 1.68 12.44
CA GLU A 19 -0.87 1.42 12.74
C GLU A 19 -1.55 0.68 11.57
N PRO A 20 -1.10 -0.56 11.27
CA PRO A 20 -1.60 -1.27 10.12
C PRO A 20 -3.07 -1.65 10.29
N TYR A 21 -3.81 -1.65 9.19
CA TYR A 21 -5.17 -2.19 9.17
C TYR A 21 -5.15 -3.69 9.46
N SER A 22 -6.22 -4.17 10.08
CA SER A 22 -6.46 -5.59 10.29
C SER A 22 -7.24 -6.17 9.12
N PHE A 23 -6.85 -7.36 8.67
CA PHE A 23 -7.52 -8.07 7.58
C PHE A 23 -8.10 -9.39 8.08
N ASP A 24 -9.28 -9.77 7.59
CA ASP A 24 -9.93 -11.02 8.00
C ASP A 24 -9.12 -12.22 7.45
N PRO A 25 -8.55 -13.08 8.34
CA PRO A 25 -7.76 -14.24 7.92
C PRO A 25 -8.57 -15.30 7.14
N ARG A 26 -9.90 -15.21 7.16
CA ARG A 26 -10.78 -16.05 6.33
C ARG A 26 -10.82 -15.61 4.88
N LEU A 27 -10.47 -14.36 4.58
CA LEU A 27 -10.53 -13.76 3.24
C LEU A 27 -9.13 -13.62 2.62
N THR A 28 -8.14 -13.24 3.43
CA THR A 28 -6.79 -12.92 2.96
C THR A 28 -5.73 -13.44 3.91
N ASN A 29 -4.53 -13.68 3.40
CA ASN A 29 -3.34 -13.76 4.25
C ASN A 29 -2.77 -12.35 4.45
N ALA A 30 -2.00 -12.14 5.52
CA ALA A 30 -1.28 -10.90 5.74
C ALA A 30 0.14 -11.20 6.23
N GLU A 31 1.14 -10.52 5.67
CA GLU A 31 2.54 -10.63 6.09
C GLU A 31 3.17 -9.25 6.23
N ARG A 32 4.17 -9.11 7.10
CA ARG A 32 4.93 -7.87 7.27
C ARG A 32 6.30 -7.98 6.61
N ARG A 33 6.62 -7.04 5.73
CA ARG A 33 7.89 -6.99 5.00
C ARG A 33 8.17 -5.57 4.53
N ALA A 34 9.44 -5.18 4.40
CA ALA A 34 9.78 -3.89 3.81
C ALA A 34 9.36 -3.83 2.33
N LEU A 35 8.59 -2.81 1.95
CA LEU A 35 8.18 -2.49 0.60
C LEU A 35 9.06 -1.37 0.02
N GLN A 36 9.20 -1.34 -1.31
CA GLN A 36 9.93 -0.27 -1.99
C GLN A 36 9.16 1.06 -1.95
N ALA A 37 7.83 1.02 -2.01
CA ALA A 37 6.94 2.15 -1.83
C ALA A 37 5.54 1.70 -1.34
N GLY A 38 4.81 2.61 -0.71
CA GLY A 38 3.50 2.34 -0.11
C GLY A 38 3.58 1.63 1.23
N ASP A 39 2.45 1.63 1.93
CA ASP A 39 2.26 0.95 3.22
C ASP A 39 1.67 -0.45 3.04
N TYR A 40 1.03 -0.72 1.91
CA TYR A 40 0.50 -2.04 1.55
C TYR A 40 0.72 -2.38 0.08
N SER A 41 0.75 -3.68 -0.19
CA SER A 41 0.73 -4.24 -1.54
C SER A 41 0.09 -5.64 -1.57
N VAL A 42 0.04 -6.27 -2.74
CA VAL A 42 -0.42 -7.64 -2.96
C VAL A 42 0.77 -8.53 -3.26
N GLY A 43 0.84 -9.68 -2.58
CA GLY A 43 1.91 -10.66 -2.76
C GLY A 43 2.07 -11.09 -4.22
N GLY A 44 3.30 -11.00 -4.74
CA GLY A 44 3.64 -11.26 -6.13
C GLY A 44 3.35 -10.12 -7.12
N LEU A 45 2.83 -8.98 -6.64
CA LEU A 45 2.54 -7.77 -7.44
C LEU A 45 3.12 -6.51 -6.79
N GLU A 46 4.17 -6.64 -5.96
CA GLU A 46 4.71 -5.57 -5.13
C GLU A 46 5.38 -4.43 -5.90
N ASP A 47 5.68 -4.66 -7.18
CA ASP A 47 6.22 -3.67 -8.13
C ASP A 47 5.13 -2.98 -8.97
N GLN A 48 3.88 -3.45 -8.88
CA GLN A 48 2.76 -3.01 -9.71
C GLN A 48 1.62 -2.39 -8.91
N VAL A 49 1.42 -2.86 -7.68
CA VAL A 49 0.36 -2.40 -6.78
C VAL A 49 0.98 -1.78 -5.54
N ALA A 50 0.58 -0.56 -5.19
CA ALA A 50 0.98 0.07 -3.93
C ALA A 50 -0.20 0.84 -3.34
N VAL A 51 -0.37 0.78 -2.03
CA VAL A 51 -1.39 1.57 -1.32
C VAL A 51 -0.70 2.33 -0.20
N GLU A 52 -0.91 3.63 -0.15
CA GLU A 52 -0.44 4.50 0.92
C GLU A 52 -1.58 4.76 1.93
N ARG A 53 -1.35 4.47 3.20
CA ARG A 53 -2.28 4.84 4.27
C ARG A 53 -2.01 6.27 4.69
N LYS A 54 -3.04 7.11 4.60
CA LYS A 54 -3.00 8.49 5.09
C LYS A 54 -4.23 8.73 5.95
N THR A 55 -4.02 9.16 7.19
CA THR A 55 -5.14 9.64 8.01
C THR A 55 -5.68 10.95 7.42
N LEU A 56 -6.93 11.29 7.74
CA LEU A 56 -7.52 12.55 7.28
C LEU A 56 -6.71 13.76 7.77
N ASP A 57 -6.29 13.74 9.03
CA ASP A 57 -5.49 14.82 9.62
C ASP A 57 -4.13 14.96 8.95
N ASP A 58 -3.43 13.84 8.67
CA ASP A 58 -2.17 13.86 7.94
C ASP A 58 -2.35 14.35 6.50
N PHE A 59 -3.44 13.96 5.85
CA PHE A 59 -3.77 14.40 4.50
C PHE A 59 -4.01 15.91 4.44
N VAL A 60 -4.89 16.43 5.30
CA VAL A 60 -5.20 17.86 5.42
C VAL A 60 -3.92 18.66 5.75
N SER A 61 -3.17 18.21 6.75
CA SER A 61 -1.90 18.84 7.15
C SER A 61 -0.90 18.87 5.99
N THR A 62 -0.81 17.78 5.22
CA THR A 62 0.12 17.65 4.10
C THR A 62 -0.24 18.57 2.94
N LEU A 63 -1.53 18.73 2.63
CA LEU A 63 -1.99 19.66 1.59
C LEU A 63 -1.71 21.12 1.95
N ILE A 64 -1.87 21.48 3.23
CA ILE A 64 -1.74 22.87 3.69
C ILE A 64 -0.27 23.24 3.94
N HIS A 65 0.50 22.36 4.59
CA HIS A 65 1.83 22.71 5.13
C HIS A 65 3.00 22.02 4.41
N ARG A 66 2.79 20.88 3.73
CA ARG A 66 3.88 20.04 3.20
C ARG A 66 3.76 19.70 1.72
N ARG A 67 3.21 20.64 0.93
CA ARG A 67 2.93 20.46 -0.51
C ARG A 67 4.11 19.96 -1.35
N ARG A 68 5.35 20.36 -1.05
CA ARG A 68 6.54 19.88 -1.78
C ARG A 68 6.80 18.39 -1.54
N ARG A 69 6.72 17.93 -0.29
CA ARG A 69 6.89 16.52 0.08
C ARG A 69 5.77 15.68 -0.51
N PHE A 70 4.53 16.17 -0.44
CA PHE A 70 3.36 15.50 -1.03
C PHE A 70 3.55 15.17 -2.51
N ARG A 71 4.02 16.14 -3.30
CA ARG A 71 4.29 15.93 -4.74
C ARG A 71 5.36 14.88 -5.00
N GLN A 72 6.37 14.77 -4.14
CA GLN A 72 7.41 13.75 -4.28
C GLN A 72 6.86 12.35 -3.99
N GLU A 73 5.98 12.21 -3.00
CA GLU A 73 5.31 10.94 -2.68
C GLU A 73 4.41 10.52 -3.85
N LEU A 74 3.59 11.42 -4.39
CA LEU A 74 2.78 11.15 -5.59
C LEU A 74 3.63 10.74 -6.81
N GLY A 75 4.80 11.36 -7.01
CA GLY A 75 5.70 11.01 -8.11
C GLY A 75 6.39 9.64 -7.97
N LYS A 76 6.46 9.09 -6.75
CA LYS A 76 6.92 7.71 -6.53
C LYS A 76 5.80 6.72 -6.85
N LEU A 77 4.59 7.01 -6.37
CA LEU A 77 3.41 6.16 -6.58
C LEU A 77 2.96 6.13 -8.05
N SER A 78 3.11 7.23 -8.80
CA SER A 78 2.70 7.29 -10.22
C SER A 78 3.45 6.33 -11.15
N ARG A 79 4.52 5.69 -10.68
CA ARG A 79 5.29 4.69 -11.44
C ARG A 79 4.67 3.30 -11.37
N TYR A 80 3.74 3.08 -10.46
CA TYR A 80 3.07 1.80 -10.26
C TYR A 80 1.86 1.70 -11.20
N ARG A 81 1.53 0.49 -11.62
CA ARG A 81 0.39 0.23 -12.51
C ARG A 81 -0.94 0.60 -11.83
N ALA A 82 -1.05 0.32 -10.54
CA ALA A 82 -2.18 0.68 -9.70
C ALA A 82 -1.65 1.19 -8.36
N ALA A 83 -1.85 2.48 -8.09
CA ALA A 83 -1.50 3.05 -6.81
C ALA A 83 -2.54 4.05 -6.32
N CYS A 84 -2.74 4.09 -5.01
CA CYS A 84 -3.58 5.07 -4.32
C CYS A 84 -2.95 5.53 -3.01
#